data_AF-A0A183LV71-F1
#
_entry.id   AF-A0A183LV71-F1
#
_cell.length_a   1.000
_cell.length_b   1.000
_cell.length_c   1.000
_cell.angle_alpha   90.00
_cell.angle_beta   90.00
_cell.angle_gamma   90.00
#
_symmetry.space_group_name_H-M   'P 1'
#
loop_
_entity.id
_entity.type
_entity.pdbx_description
1 polymer ?
#
loop_
_entity_poly.entity_id
_entity_poly.type
_entity_poly.pdbx_seq_one_letter_code
_entity_poly.pdbx_strand_id
1 'polypeptide(L)'
;MTTIRWPDTVSNNVLCERTNQIPAEEEIRKKRCKWIGHTLRKASDCVTRQALTWNPEGERKRGRPRNPLRREMEIDMKKMNKNWMDLEKKAQDRVGWRMLVGNSSSSSSSSSSSSSSSSSSSSSSSS
;
A
#
# COMPACT_ATOMS: atom_id res chain seq x y z
N MET A 1 -21.00 -37.27 27.92
CA MET A 1 -20.93 -35.88 27.41
C MET A 1 -19.51 -35.65 26.89
N THR A 2 -19.29 -35.73 25.58
CA THR A 2 -17.97 -35.56 24.98
C THR A 2 -17.70 -34.07 24.74
N THR A 3 -16.72 -33.52 25.46
CA THR A 3 -16.22 -32.17 25.29
C THR A 3 -15.36 -32.10 24.04
N ILE A 4 -15.90 -31.49 22.98
CA ILE A 4 -15.17 -31.24 21.72
C ILE A 4 -14.13 -30.14 21.98
N ARG A 5 -12.86 -30.51 22.06
CA ARG A 5 -11.72 -29.58 22.10
C ARG A 5 -11.32 -29.24 20.66
N TRP A 6 -11.16 -27.95 20.37
CA TRP A 6 -10.57 -27.45 19.13
C TRP A 6 -9.08 -27.15 19.39
N PRO A 7 -8.15 -28.11 19.16
CA PRO A 7 -6.76 -27.90 19.53
C PRO A 7 -6.00 -26.92 18.63
N ASP A 8 -6.48 -26.63 17.42
CA ASP A 8 -5.70 -25.84 16.45
C ASP A 8 -6.48 -24.63 15.96
N THR A 9 -6.30 -23.50 16.65
CA THR A 9 -6.59 -22.20 16.06
C THR A 9 -5.40 -21.85 15.18
N VAL A 10 -5.43 -22.32 13.93
CA VAL A 10 -4.42 -21.94 12.94
C VAL A 10 -4.52 -20.43 12.73
N SER A 11 -3.48 -19.70 13.10
CA SER A 11 -3.44 -18.25 12.94
C SER A 11 -3.35 -17.90 11.46
N ASN A 12 -3.95 -16.77 11.08
CA ASN A 12 -3.97 -16.29 9.70
C ASN A 12 -2.56 -16.15 9.10
N ASN A 13 -1.57 -15.91 9.95
CA ASN A 13 -0.16 -15.81 9.58
C ASN A 13 0.39 -17.16 9.04
N VAL A 14 0.07 -18.27 9.71
CA VAL A 14 0.54 -19.63 9.34
C VAL A 14 -0.08 -20.10 8.01
N LEU A 15 -1.33 -19.75 7.74
CA LEU A 15 -1.98 -20.03 6.44
C LEU A 15 -1.33 -19.24 5.30
N CYS A 16 -0.90 -18.02 5.59
CA CYS A 16 -0.27 -17.15 4.61
C CYS A 16 1.12 -17.67 4.21
N GLU A 17 1.91 -18.12 5.19
CA GLU A 17 3.24 -18.71 4.97
C GLU A 17 3.17 -19.97 4.08
N ARG A 18 2.12 -20.79 4.24
CA ARG A 18 1.94 -22.01 3.43
C ARG A 18 1.47 -21.75 2.00
N THR A 19 0.68 -20.70 1.77
CA THR A 19 0.06 -20.47 0.47
C THR A 19 0.87 -19.53 -0.44
N ASN A 20 1.99 -18.97 0.03
CA ASN A 20 2.77 -17.92 -0.65
C ASN A 20 1.90 -16.72 -1.10
N GLN A 21 0.73 -16.55 -0.48
CA GLN A 21 -0.17 -15.45 -0.78
C GLN A 21 0.19 -14.22 0.06
N ILE A 22 -0.18 -13.04 -0.42
CA ILE A 22 -0.01 -11.81 0.34
C ILE A 22 -1.06 -11.79 1.46
N PRO A 23 -0.67 -11.60 2.73
CA PRO A 23 -1.65 -11.58 3.82
C PRO A 23 -2.62 -10.43 3.65
N ALA A 24 -3.89 -10.66 3.99
CA ALA A 24 -4.93 -9.63 3.91
C ALA A 24 -4.53 -8.35 4.67
N GLU A 25 -3.82 -8.49 5.80
CA GLU A 25 -3.27 -7.38 6.59
C GLU A 25 -2.27 -6.52 5.78
N GLU A 26 -1.46 -7.14 4.93
CA GLU A 26 -0.52 -6.44 4.06
C GLU A 26 -1.21 -5.70 2.91
N GLU A 27 -2.21 -6.33 2.30
CA GLU A 27 -3.11 -5.70 1.34
C GLU A 27 -3.84 -4.48 1.94
N ILE A 28 -4.39 -4.63 3.13
CA ILE A 28 -5.11 -3.57 3.87
C ILE A 28 -4.16 -2.42 4.18
N ARG A 29 -2.96 -2.71 4.71
CA ARG A 29 -1.92 -1.71 4.99
C ARG A 29 -1.51 -0.96 3.72
N LYS A 30 -1.26 -1.65 2.61
CA LYS A 30 -0.92 -1.01 1.33
C LYS A 30 -2.02 -0.07 0.85
N LYS A 31 -3.28 -0.51 0.87
CA LYS A 31 -4.45 0.32 0.49
C LYS A 31 -4.58 1.54 1.40
N ARG A 32 -4.39 1.36 2.70
CA ARG A 32 -4.43 2.44 3.70
C ARG A 32 -3.31 3.45 3.48
N CYS A 33 -2.06 3.01 3.33
CA CYS A 33 -0.94 3.90 3.02
C CYS A 33 -1.23 4.68 1.72
N LYS A 34 -1.69 4.04 0.64
CA LYS A 34 -2.08 4.75 -0.59
C LYS A 34 -3.09 5.89 -0.33
N TRP A 35 -4.13 5.62 0.47
CA TRP A 35 -5.14 6.62 0.85
C TRP A 35 -4.58 7.76 1.72
N ILE A 36 -3.73 7.44 2.69
CA ILE A 36 -3.05 8.43 3.54
C ILE A 36 -2.18 9.36 2.71
N GLY A 37 -1.36 8.78 1.83
CA GLY A 37 -0.50 9.55 0.94
C GLY A 37 -1.27 10.48 0.01
N HIS A 38 -2.46 10.06 -0.44
CA HIS A 38 -3.36 10.92 -1.22
C HIS A 38 -3.92 12.07 -0.37
N THR A 39 -4.38 11.77 0.85
CA THR A 39 -4.94 12.76 1.77
C THR A 39 -3.89 13.79 2.21
N LEU A 40 -2.67 13.34 2.51
CA LEU A 40 -1.54 14.20 2.91
C LEU A 40 -1.08 15.14 1.79
N ARG A 41 -1.27 14.75 0.53
CA ARG A 41 -0.98 15.57 -0.65
C ARG A 41 -2.00 16.68 -0.90
N LYS A 42 -3.17 16.63 -0.25
CA LYS A 42 -4.16 17.72 -0.35
C LYS A 42 -3.68 18.95 0.42
N ALA A 43 -4.26 20.10 0.11
CA ALA A 43 -4.03 21.34 0.83
C ALA A 43 -4.27 21.18 2.34
N SER A 44 -3.54 21.97 3.14
CA SER A 44 -3.66 21.97 4.60
C SER A 44 -5.06 22.28 5.10
N ASP A 45 -5.78 23.10 4.35
CA ASP A 45 -7.12 23.60 4.69
C ASP A 45 -8.21 22.57 4.36
N CYS A 46 -7.84 21.44 3.77
CA CYS A 46 -8.81 20.47 3.35
C CYS A 46 -9.36 19.65 4.53
N VAL A 47 -10.69 19.63 4.67
CA VAL A 47 -11.40 18.94 5.75
C VAL A 47 -10.97 17.48 5.93
N THR A 48 -10.68 16.76 4.84
CA THR A 48 -10.21 15.37 4.89
C THR A 48 -8.81 15.24 5.51
N ARG A 49 -7.91 16.20 5.25
CA ARG A 49 -6.56 16.23 5.84
C ARG A 49 -6.62 16.65 7.30
N GLN A 50 -7.45 17.63 7.62
CA GLN A 50 -7.70 18.01 9.01
C GLN A 50 -8.30 16.84 9.80
N ALA A 51 -9.33 16.17 9.30
CA ALA A 51 -9.92 14.99 9.93
C ALA A 51 -8.90 13.87 10.18
N LEU A 52 -7.89 13.74 9.29
CA LEU A 52 -6.80 12.78 9.43
C LEU A 52 -5.90 13.06 10.65
N THR A 53 -5.70 14.33 11.04
CA THR A 53 -4.88 14.74 12.21
C THR A 53 -5.72 15.19 13.41
N TRP A 54 -7.02 15.44 13.21
CA TRP A 54 -7.96 15.90 14.21
C TRP A 54 -8.06 14.97 15.42
N ASN A 55 -7.42 15.38 16.51
CA ASN A 55 -7.66 14.87 17.85
C ASN A 55 -8.60 15.85 18.55
N PRO A 56 -9.90 15.57 18.67
CA PRO A 56 -10.79 16.47 19.37
C PRO A 56 -10.39 16.44 20.84
N GLU A 57 -9.87 17.58 21.29
CA GLU A 57 -9.52 17.85 22.67
C GLU A 57 -10.81 17.85 23.48
N GLY A 58 -10.93 16.90 24.41
CA GLY A 58 -12.12 16.71 25.22
C GLY A 58 -12.16 15.31 25.83
N GLU A 59 -12.40 15.24 27.14
CA GLU A 59 -12.64 13.99 27.85
C GLU A 59 -13.86 13.28 27.25
N ARG A 60 -13.61 12.17 26.54
CA ARG A 60 -14.70 11.38 25.96
C ARG A 60 -15.27 10.43 27.00
N LYS A 61 -16.61 10.34 27.04
CA LYS A 61 -17.31 9.35 27.87
C LYS A 61 -16.71 7.96 27.65
N ARG A 62 -16.28 7.34 28.76
CA ARG A 62 -15.71 6.00 28.85
C ARG A 62 -16.66 5.01 28.15
N GLY A 63 -16.21 4.34 27.08
CA GLY A 63 -17.00 3.35 26.34
C GLY A 63 -16.98 3.45 24.81
N ARG A 64 -16.58 4.58 24.22
CA ARG A 64 -16.44 4.69 22.75
C ARG A 64 -15.13 4.03 22.29
N PRO A 65 -15.12 3.15 21.27
CA PRO A 65 -13.90 2.57 20.76
C PRO A 65 -12.94 3.66 20.30
N ARG A 66 -11.72 3.65 20.84
CA ARG A 66 -10.61 4.51 20.44
C ARG A 66 -10.39 4.28 18.94
N ASN A 67 -10.49 5.35 18.15
CA ASN A 67 -10.60 5.31 16.69
C ASN A 67 -9.59 4.31 16.08
N PRO A 68 -10.05 3.17 15.51
CA PRO A 68 -9.15 2.11 15.04
C PRO A 68 -8.22 2.65 13.95
N LEU A 69 -8.74 3.48 13.04
CA LEU A 69 -7.96 4.06 11.93
C LEU A 69 -6.70 4.81 12.39
N ARG A 70 -6.74 5.58 13.48
CA ARG A 70 -5.55 6.28 14.00
C ARG A 70 -4.52 5.31 14.56
N ARG A 71 -4.98 4.34 15.37
CA ARG A 71 -4.10 3.36 16.01
C ARG A 71 -3.45 2.44 14.97
N GLU A 72 -4.23 2.00 14.00
CA GLU A 72 -3.79 1.23 12.84
C GLU A 72 -2.72 2.00 12.06
N MET A 73 -2.92 3.31 11.82
CA MET A 73 -1.92 4.18 11.20
C MET A 73 -0.65 4.34 12.02
N GLU A 74 -0.76 4.54 13.34
CA GLU A 74 0.40 4.59 14.25
C GLU A 74 1.20 3.29 14.19
N ILE A 75 0.53 2.14 14.13
CA ILE A 75 1.17 0.83 13.96
C ILE A 75 1.91 0.76 12.62
N ASP A 76 1.26 1.17 11.52
CA ASP A 76 1.86 1.20 10.20
C ASP A 76 3.10 2.11 10.16
N MET A 77 3.04 3.28 10.80
CA MET A 77 4.18 4.21 10.92
C MET A 77 5.31 3.66 11.77
N LYS A 78 4.98 3.02 12.89
CA LYS A 78 5.96 2.38 13.77
C LYS A 78 6.70 1.26 13.05
N LYS A 79 6.02 0.49 12.19
CA LYS A 79 6.65 -0.52 11.32
C LYS A 79 7.62 0.08 10.30
N MET A 80 7.34 1.27 9.79
CA MET A 80 8.22 1.98 8.86
C MET A 80 9.36 2.75 9.55
N ASN A 81 9.39 2.79 10.88
CA ASN A 81 10.31 3.58 11.70
C ASN A 81 10.40 5.05 11.24
N LYS A 82 9.23 5.66 10.99
CA LYS A 82 9.11 7.05 10.51
C LYS A 82 8.10 7.84 11.32
N ASN A 83 8.38 9.13 11.49
CA ASN A 83 7.45 10.06 12.09
C ASN A 83 6.46 10.61 11.06
N TRP A 84 5.38 11.23 11.56
CA TRP A 84 4.36 11.89 10.75
C TRP A 84 4.94 12.94 9.80
N MET A 85 5.85 13.78 10.33
CA MET A 85 6.54 14.83 9.57
C MET A 85 7.31 14.27 8.37
N ASP A 86 8.07 13.18 8.58
CA ASP A 86 8.80 12.50 7.50
C ASP A 86 7.87 11.84 6.50
N LEU A 87 6.79 11.22 6.97
CA LEU A 87 5.80 10.59 6.12
C LEU A 87 5.11 11.61 5.21
N GLU A 88 4.74 12.76 5.76
CA GLU A 88 4.12 13.86 5.03
C GLU A 88 5.04 14.42 3.95
N LYS A 89 6.31 14.68 4.27
CA LYS A 89 7.32 15.08 3.27
C LYS A 89 7.45 14.03 2.17
N LYS A 90 7.51 12.75 2.55
CA LYS A 90 7.67 11.65 1.60
C LYS A 90 6.42 11.39 0.77
N ALA A 91 5.23 11.74 1.27
CA ALA A 91 3.98 11.65 0.52
C ALA A 91 3.92 12.66 -0.64
N GLN A 92 4.60 13.81 -0.51
CA GLN A 92 4.77 14.76 -1.60
C GLN A 92 5.64 14.17 -2.72
N ASP A 93 6.66 13.39 -2.37
CA ASP A 93 7.51 12.69 -3.33
C ASP A 93 6.81 11.45 -3.92
N ARG A 94 6.33 11.55 -5.16
CA ARG A 94 5.59 10.44 -5.80
C ARG A 94 6.42 9.18 -5.99
N VAL A 95 7.73 9.31 -6.19
CA VAL A 95 8.63 8.18 -6.47
C VAL A 95 8.98 7.47 -5.17
N GLY A 96 9.46 8.22 -4.18
CA GLY A 96 9.74 7.79 -2.82
C GLY A 96 8.52 7.21 -2.12
N TRP A 97 7.32 7.74 -2.36
CA TRP A 97 6.08 7.17 -1.85
C TRP A 97 5.78 5.79 -2.45
N ARG A 98 5.96 5.63 -3.77
CA ARG A 98 5.77 4.32 -4.45
C ARG A 98 6.74 3.26 -3.94
N MET A 99 7.99 3.65 -3.69
CA MET A 99 9.01 2.77 -3.10
C MET A 99 8.66 2.39 -1.66
N LEU A 100 8.14 3.35 -0.87
CA LEU A 100 7.77 3.12 0.52
C LEU A 100 6.56 2.19 0.68
N VAL A 101 5.50 2.42 -0.11
CA VAL A 101 4.26 1.62 -0.02
C VAL A 101 4.38 0.29 -0.77
N GLY A 102 5.39 0.15 -1.64
CA GLY A 102 5.59 -1.02 -2.47
C GLY A 102 4.51 -1.11 -3.53
N ASN A 103 4.69 -0.39 -4.64
CA ASN A 103 3.89 -0.65 -5.83
C ASN A 103 4.53 -1.84 -6.53
N SER A 104 3.92 -3.03 -6.46
CA SER A 104 4.11 -4.02 -7.53
C SER A 104 3.50 -3.40 -8.79
N SER A 105 4.26 -2.53 -9.46
CA SER A 105 4.04 -2.27 -10.87
C SER A 105 4.64 -3.46 -11.63
N SER A 106 3.99 -4.61 -11.55
CA SER A 106 4.00 -5.54 -12.69
C SER A 106 2.99 -5.01 -13.69
N SER A 107 3.33 -3.89 -14.30
CA SER A 107 2.82 -3.54 -15.62
C SER A 107 4.03 -3.36 -16.51
N SER A 108 4.78 -4.45 -16.69
CA SER A 108 5.39 -4.67 -18.00
C SER A 108 4.23 -4.97 -18.93
N SER A 109 3.62 -3.93 -19.50
CA SER A 109 2.87 -4.09 -20.72
C SER A 109 3.92 -4.37 -21.80
N SER A 110 4.38 -5.63 -21.88
CA SER A 110 5.03 -6.13 -23.08
C SER A 110 3.92 -6.31 -24.11
N SER A 111 3.57 -5.25 -24.82
CA SER A 111 3.01 -5.44 -26.15
C SER A 111 4.18 -5.76 -27.07
N SER A 112 4.09 -6.94 -27.68
CA SER A 112 5.10 -7.61 -28.47
C SER A 112 5.83 -6.71 -29.46
N SER A 113 7.14 -6.94 -29.51
CA SER A 113 8.03 -6.58 -30.61
C SER A 113 7.40 -6.99 -31.95
N SER A 114 7.31 -6.04 -32.88
CA SER A 114 7.32 -6.33 -34.32
C SER A 114 8.46 -5.54 -34.92
N SER A 115 9.68 -6.07 -34.78
CA SER A 115 10.75 -5.77 -35.72
C SER A 115 10.34 -6.32 -37.09
N SER A 116 9.79 -5.46 -37.95
CA SER A 116 9.77 -5.73 -39.38
C SER A 116 11.18 -5.50 -39.91
N SER A 117 12.02 -6.53 -39.84
CA SER A 117 13.19 -6.62 -40.71
C SER A 117 12.70 -6.82 -42.14
N SER A 118 12.55 -5.73 -42.89
CA SER A 118 12.53 -5.81 -44.34
C SER A 118 13.97 -5.84 -44.85
N SER A 119 14.56 -7.04 -44.84
CA SER A 119 15.64 -7.34 -45.78
C SER A 119 15.02 -7.43 -47.16
N SER A 120 15.32 -6.48 -48.03
CA SER A 120 15.18 -6.65 -49.47
C SER A 120 16.55 -6.45 -50.10
N SER A 121 17.28 -7.56 -50.21
CA SER A 121 18.29 -7.71 -51.24
C SER A 121 17.57 -7.86 -52.58
N SER A 122 17.92 -7.04 -53.56
CA SER A 122 17.90 -7.45 -54.96
C SER A 122 18.91 -6.63 -55.75
N SER A 123 19.89 -7.37 -56.26
CA SER A 123 20.86 -6.99 -57.28
C SER A 123 20.20 -6.49 -58.56
N SER A 124 20.84 -5.55 -59.28
CA SER A 124 21.29 -5.79 -60.67
C SER A 124 22.02 -4.60 -61.26
N SER A 125 23.08 -4.94 -61.99
CA SER A 125 23.92 -4.14 -62.89
C SER A 125 23.15 -3.25 -63.88
N SER A 126 23.77 -2.14 -64.31
CA SER A 126 24.43 -2.07 -65.63
C SER A 126 25.05 -0.70 -65.88
N SER A 127 26.02 -0.74 -66.77
CA SER A 127 27.02 0.24 -67.22
C SER A 127 26.58 1.66 -67.52
#